data_AF-A0A954M0A9-F1
#
_entry.id   AF-A0A954M0A9-F1
#
_cell.length_a   1.000
_cell.length_b   1.000
_cell.length_c   1.000
_cell.angle_alpha   90.00
_cell.angle_beta   90.00
_cell.angle_gamma   90.00
#
_symmetry.space_group_name_H-M   'P 1'
#
loop_
_entity.id
_entity.type
_entity.pdbx_description
1 polymer ?
#
loop_
_entity_poly.entity_id
_entity_poly.type
_entity_poly.pdbx_seq_one_letter_code
_entity_poly.pdbx_strand_id
1 'polypeptide(L)'
;MSTISRDDFESLYRPLDERVIQLLLSVVPEGWWSIRLVVRNDPQQFGNDGIALTISSDEGYREIVMPPDELYEVLFEHLGLFQKQGEPWSSLSYLAAYDEEQDQWRFSVDYAY
;
A
#
# COMPACT_ATOMS: atom_id res chain seq x y z
N MET A 1 -15.14 -9.82 -24.40
CA MET A 1 -14.33 -9.32 -23.28
C MET A 1 -13.70 -10.55 -22.65
N SER A 2 -12.39 -10.74 -22.85
CA SER A 2 -11.68 -11.87 -22.25
C SER A 2 -11.44 -11.55 -20.78
N THR A 3 -12.02 -12.34 -19.88
CA THR A 3 -11.72 -12.28 -18.45
C THR A 3 -10.25 -12.62 -18.26
N ILE A 4 -9.45 -11.67 -17.74
CA ILE A 4 -8.08 -11.94 -17.34
C ILE A 4 -8.12 -13.01 -16.25
N SER A 5 -7.32 -14.07 -16.37
CA SER A 5 -7.22 -15.10 -15.34
C SER A 5 -6.78 -14.47 -14.01
N ARG A 6 -7.17 -15.07 -12.88
CA ARG A 6 -6.71 -14.60 -11.56
C ARG A 6 -5.18 -14.55 -11.47
N ASP A 7 -4.51 -15.59 -11.98
CA ASP A 7 -3.04 -15.68 -11.97
C ASP A 7 -2.39 -14.59 -12.84
N ASP A 8 -3.00 -14.30 -13.99
CA ASP A 8 -2.53 -13.24 -14.89
C ASP A 8 -2.73 -11.86 -14.25
N PHE A 9 -3.86 -11.64 -13.56
CA PHE A 9 -4.12 -10.40 -12.86
C PHE A 9 -3.16 -10.18 -11.67
N GLU A 10 -2.87 -11.25 -10.94
CA GLU A 10 -1.91 -11.25 -9.84
C GLU A 10 -0.48 -10.92 -10.29
N SER A 11 -0.08 -11.38 -11.48
CA SER A 11 1.20 -10.98 -12.07
C SER A 11 1.31 -9.48 -12.39
N LEU A 12 0.18 -8.77 -12.45
CA LEU A 12 0.14 -7.33 -12.74
C LEU A 12 0.17 -6.48 -11.48
N TYR A 13 -0.56 -6.84 -10.41
CA TYR A 13 -0.58 -6.01 -9.19
C TYR A 13 0.55 -6.32 -8.21
N ARG A 14 1.04 -7.57 -8.13
CA ARG A 14 2.10 -7.94 -7.17
C ARG A 14 3.37 -7.08 -7.29
N PRO A 15 3.87 -6.76 -8.50
CA PRO A 15 5.02 -5.85 -8.63
C PRO A 15 4.74 -4.45 -8.08
N LEU A 16 3.49 -3.98 -8.13
CA LEU A 16 3.09 -2.69 -7.56
C LEU A 16 3.06 -2.77 -6.02
N ASP A 17 2.56 -3.85 -5.43
CA ASP A 17 2.64 -4.09 -3.98
C ASP A 17 4.08 -4.10 -3.48
N GLU A 18 4.97 -4.81 -4.18
CA GLU A 18 6.40 -4.84 -3.86
C GLU A 18 7.01 -3.44 -3.91
N ARG A 19 6.62 -2.63 -4.90
CA ARG A 19 7.10 -1.25 -5.03
C ARG A 19 6.58 -0.36 -3.90
N VAL A 20 5.31 -0.49 -3.51
CA VAL A 20 4.73 0.20 -2.34
C VAL A 20 5.52 -0.13 -1.07
N ILE A 21 5.80 -1.41 -0.84
CA ILE A 21 6.58 -1.85 0.32
C ILE A 21 7.99 -1.27 0.31
N GLN A 22 8.69 -1.30 -0.82
CA GLN A 22 10.02 -0.71 -0.95
C GLN A 22 10.03 0.80 -0.64
N LEU A 23 9.05 1.53 -1.16
CA LEU A 23 8.90 2.95 -0.90
C LEU A 23 8.57 3.23 0.57
N LEU A 24 7.72 2.40 1.18
CA LEU A 24 7.38 2.52 2.59
C LEU A 24 8.60 2.28 3.49
N LEU A 25 9.39 1.24 3.20
CA LEU A 25 10.64 0.97 3.93
C LEU A 25 11.67 2.09 3.78
N SER A 26 11.69 2.79 2.65
CA SER A 26 12.65 3.89 2.42
C SER A 26 12.44 5.09 3.35
N VAL A 27 11.25 5.20 3.95
CA VAL A 27 10.88 6.30 4.86
C VAL A 27 10.68 5.85 6.30
N VAL A 28 11.01 4.59 6.62
CA VAL A 28 10.95 4.08 8.00
C VAL A 28 11.96 4.84 8.86
N PRO A 29 11.51 5.54 9.92
CA PRO A 29 12.43 6.20 10.85
C PRO A 29 13.27 5.20 11.63
N GLU A 30 14.42 5.66 12.12
CA GLU A 30 15.31 4.83 12.93
C GLU A 30 14.62 4.37 14.23
N GLY A 31 14.75 3.09 14.58
CA GLY A 31 14.16 2.50 15.78
C GLY A 31 12.68 2.08 15.66
N TRP A 32 12.07 2.25 14.48
CA TRP A 32 10.79 1.64 14.16
C TRP A 32 10.99 0.16 13.77
N TRP A 33 10.27 -0.72 14.45
CA TRP A 33 10.18 -2.16 14.18
C TRP A 33 8.93 -2.51 13.39
N SER A 34 7.99 -1.58 13.25
CA SER A 34 6.84 -1.71 12.37
C SER A 34 6.48 -0.40 11.69
N ILE A 35 5.96 -0.50 10.48
CA ILE A 35 5.35 0.61 9.76
C ILE A 35 4.09 0.12 9.05
N ARG A 36 3.03 0.91 9.19
CA ARG A 36 1.73 0.65 8.59
C ARG A 36 1.38 1.80 7.66
N LEU A 37 0.99 1.48 6.44
CA LEU A 37 0.40 2.40 5.49
C LEU A 37 -1.05 1.99 5.27
N VAL A 38 -1.98 2.88 5.61
CA VAL A 38 -3.39 2.76 5.28
C VAL A 38 -3.71 3.72 4.14
N VAL A 39 -4.24 3.16 3.05
CA VAL A 39 -4.72 3.91 1.89
C VAL A 39 -6.23 3.77 1.83
N ARG A 40 -6.94 4.88 1.69
CA ARG A 40 -8.39 4.91 1.51
C ARG A 40 -8.72 5.55 0.19
N ASN A 41 -9.58 4.93 -0.59
CA ASN A 41 -10.12 5.47 -1.81
C ASN A 41 -11.54 6.00 -1.55
N ASP A 42 -11.67 7.33 -1.48
CA ASP A 42 -12.95 8.04 -1.43
C ASP A 42 -12.94 9.20 -2.44
N PRO A 43 -13.37 8.95 -3.69
CA PRO A 43 -13.44 9.96 -4.75
C PRO A 43 -14.40 11.11 -4.44
N GLN A 44 -15.40 10.90 -3.56
CA GLN A 44 -16.36 11.94 -3.20
C GLN A 44 -15.77 12.91 -2.17
N GLN A 45 -14.90 12.40 -1.29
CA GLN A 45 -14.28 13.19 -0.22
C GLN A 45 -12.97 13.87 -0.65
N PHE A 46 -12.17 13.23 -1.50
CA PHE A 46 -10.80 13.68 -1.84
C PHE A 46 -10.64 14.23 -3.27
N GLY A 47 -11.73 14.35 -4.04
CA GLY A 47 -11.71 14.90 -5.40
C GLY A 47 -11.36 13.86 -6.48
N ASN A 48 -11.03 14.31 -7.69
CA ASN A 48 -10.78 13.44 -8.86
C ASN A 48 -9.66 12.41 -8.64
N ASP A 49 -8.77 12.64 -7.67
CA ASP A 49 -7.63 11.78 -7.34
C ASP A 49 -7.80 11.03 -6.00
N GLY A 50 -9.00 11.00 -5.42
CA GLY A 50 -9.60 10.02 -4.48
C GLY A 50 -8.83 9.32 -3.35
N ILE A 51 -7.50 9.34 -3.22
CA ILE A 51 -6.77 8.53 -2.24
C ILE A 51 -6.25 9.36 -1.06
N ALA A 52 -6.47 8.87 0.15
CA ALA A 52 -5.91 9.41 1.38
C ALA A 52 -4.98 8.39 2.03
N LEU A 53 -3.78 8.84 2.42
CA LEU A 53 -2.74 8.01 3.00
C LEU A 53 -2.58 8.33 4.49
N THR A 54 -2.37 7.30 5.30
CA THR A 54 -1.98 7.43 6.70
C THR A 54 -0.83 6.48 6.97
N ILE A 55 0.29 7.02 7.41
CA ILE A 55 1.46 6.25 7.83
C ILE A 55 1.53 6.30 9.36
N SER A 56 1.68 5.14 9.99
CA SER A 56 1.80 5.00 11.45
C SER A 56 2.73 3.86 11.82
N SER A 57 3.12 3.80 13.09
CA SER A 57 3.81 2.66 13.70
C SER A 57 2.89 2.04 14.76
N ASP A 58 2.94 0.71 14.93
CA ASP A 58 2.16 0.02 15.97
C ASP A 58 2.78 0.20 17.38
N GLU A 59 4.01 0.70 17.48
CA GLU A 59 4.73 1.03 18.72
C GLU A 59 4.32 2.37 19.34
N GLY A 60 3.47 3.14 18.67
CA GLY A 60 2.94 4.40 19.20
C GLY A 60 3.87 5.60 19.02
N TYR A 61 4.84 5.51 18.11
CA TYR A 61 5.64 6.66 17.70
C TYR A 61 4.75 7.79 17.13
N ARG A 62 5.15 9.04 17.36
CA ARG A 62 4.41 10.25 16.96
C ARG A 62 5.09 11.04 15.85
N GLU A 63 6.18 10.50 15.30
CA GLU A 63 6.90 11.17 14.23
C GLU A 63 6.03 11.23 12.98
N ILE A 64 6.05 12.40 12.33
CA ILE A 64 5.33 12.61 11.08
C ILE A 64 6.20 12.05 9.97
N VAL A 65 5.74 10.98 9.34
CA VAL A 65 6.38 10.40 8.16
C VAL A 65 5.68 10.97 6.93
N MET A 66 6.45 11.64 6.07
CA MET A 66 5.92 12.10 4.78
C MET A 66 6.06 10.96 3.75
N PRO A 67 4.98 10.56 3.07
CA PRO A 67 5.06 9.60 1.99
C PRO A 67 5.90 10.16 0.83
N PRO A 68 6.72 9.35 0.16
CA PRO A 68 7.38 9.75 -1.09
C PRO A 68 6.34 10.06 -2.18
N ASP A 69 6.61 11.03 -3.05
CA ASP A 69 5.69 11.37 -4.16
C ASP A 69 5.41 10.15 -5.06
N GLU A 70 6.44 9.33 -5.33
CA GLU A 70 6.33 8.09 -6.11
C GLU A 70 5.30 7.11 -5.53
N LEU A 71 5.06 7.14 -4.22
CA LEU A 71 4.09 6.24 -3.58
C LEU A 71 2.67 6.51 -4.09
N TYR A 72 2.33 7.78 -4.35
CA TYR A 72 1.02 8.13 -4.90
C TYR A 72 0.87 7.59 -6.32
N GLU A 73 1.89 7.75 -7.16
CA GLU A 73 1.87 7.28 -8.56
C GLU A 73 1.61 5.77 -8.64
N VAL A 74 2.34 4.99 -7.83
CA VAL A 74 2.19 3.53 -7.77
C VAL A 74 0.79 3.13 -7.26
N LEU A 75 0.27 3.82 -6.23
CA LEU A 75 -1.07 3.55 -5.70
C LEU A 75 -2.18 3.90 -6.70
N PHE A 76 -1.99 4.94 -7.51
CA PHE A 76 -2.93 5.27 -8.59
C PHE A 76 -2.91 4.25 -9.72
N GLU A 77 -1.73 3.79 -10.13
CA GLU A 77 -1.60 2.72 -11.11
C GLU A 77 -2.27 1.44 -10.60
N HIS A 78 -2.01 1.11 -9.33
CA HIS A 78 -2.60 -0.03 -8.67
C HIS A 78 -4.13 0.10 -8.60
N LEU A 79 -4.69 1.23 -8.20
CA LEU A 79 -6.14 1.45 -8.19
C LEU A 79 -6.72 1.31 -9.61
N GLY A 80 -6.05 1.90 -10.61
CA GLY A 80 -6.46 1.84 -12.01
C GLY A 80 -6.49 0.42 -12.57
N LEU A 81 -5.58 -0.46 -12.12
CA LEU A 81 -5.59 -1.88 -12.47
C LEU A 81 -6.86 -2.58 -11.96
N PHE A 82 -7.20 -2.38 -10.69
CA PHE A 82 -8.39 -2.98 -10.06
C PHE A 82 -9.70 -2.40 -10.62
N GLN A 83 -9.72 -1.10 -10.95
CA GLN A 83 -10.84 -0.48 -11.66
C GLN A 83 -11.08 -1.12 -13.04
N LYS A 84 -10.03 -1.39 -13.81
CA LYS A 84 -10.14 -2.07 -15.12
C LYS A 84 -10.68 -3.49 -15.01
N GLN A 85 -10.38 -4.16 -13.89
CA GLN A 85 -10.89 -5.51 -13.58
C GLN A 85 -12.34 -5.48 -13.06
N GLY A 86 -12.87 -4.30 -12.69
CA GLY A 86 -14.23 -4.11 -12.19
C GLY A 86 -14.38 -4.25 -10.68
N GLU A 87 -13.27 -4.39 -9.94
CA GLU A 87 -13.26 -4.58 -8.49
C GLU A 87 -12.29 -3.59 -7.82
N PRO A 88 -12.54 -2.27 -7.88
CA PRO A 88 -11.71 -1.30 -7.17
C PRO A 88 -11.79 -1.53 -5.66
N TRP A 89 -10.65 -1.49 -4.98
CA TRP A 89 -10.61 -1.48 -3.53
C TRP A 89 -11.09 -0.13 -2.98
N SER A 90 -11.73 -0.16 -1.81
CA SER A 90 -12.06 1.01 -0.99
C SER A 90 -10.95 1.33 0.00
N SER A 91 -10.17 0.33 0.43
CA SER A 91 -8.97 0.55 1.26
C SER A 91 -7.91 -0.52 1.05
N LEU A 92 -6.64 -0.12 1.20
CA LEU A 92 -5.49 -1.00 1.34
C LEU A 92 -4.80 -0.75 2.68
N SER A 93 -4.33 -1.80 3.33
CA SER A 93 -3.48 -1.71 4.51
C SER A 93 -2.22 -2.53 4.30
N TYR A 94 -1.09 -1.84 4.12
CA TYR A 94 0.22 -2.45 4.10
C TYR A 94 0.80 -2.41 5.51
N LEU A 95 1.34 -3.54 5.96
CA LEU A 95 2.12 -3.63 7.20
C LEU A 95 3.47 -4.25 6.87
N ALA A 96 4.53 -3.53 7.21
CA ALA A 96 5.87 -4.07 7.32
C ALA A 96 6.23 -4.16 8.80
N ALA A 97 6.61 -5.34 9.27
CA ALA A 97 7.05 -5.57 10.64
C ALA A 97 8.36 -6.35 10.63
N TYR A 98 9.35 -5.88 11.37
CA TYR A 98 10.64 -6.52 11.50
C TYR A 98 10.53 -7.73 12.43
N ASP A 99 10.99 -8.88 11.94
CA ASP A 99 11.09 -10.12 12.70
C ASP A 99 12.52 -10.25 13.21
N GLU A 100 12.70 -10.03 14.52
CA GLU A 100 14.00 -10.16 15.19
C GLU A 100 14.55 -11.60 15.17
N GLU A 101 13.69 -12.62 15.15
CA GLU A 101 14.14 -14.03 15.13
C GLU A 101 14.75 -14.40 13.78
N GLN A 102 14.24 -13.81 12.70
CA GLN A 102 14.67 -14.09 11.33
C GLN A 102 15.55 -12.99 10.72
N ASP A 103 15.83 -11.92 11.46
CA ASP A 103 16.61 -10.75 11.02
C ASP A 103 16.12 -10.21 9.66
N GLN A 104 14.79 -10.11 9.51
CA GLN A 104 14.17 -9.69 8.25
C GLN A 104 12.83 -8.99 8.45
N TRP A 105 12.48 -8.10 7.52
CA TRP A 105 11.15 -7.52 7.44
C TRP A 105 10.15 -8.51 6.84
N ARG A 106 8.99 -8.63 7.50
CA ARG A 106 7.81 -9.34 6.99
C ARG A 106 6.77 -8.36 6.52
N PHE A 107 6.05 -8.75 5.46
CA PHE A 107 5.08 -7.90 4.80
C PHE A 107 3.71 -8.56 4.72
N SER A 108 2.68 -7.75 4.84
CA SER A 108 1.30 -8.15 4.58
C SER A 108 0.54 -7.00 3.95
N VAL A 109 -0.42 -7.35 3.10
CA VAL A 109 -1.31 -6.41 2.41
C VAL A 109 -2.73 -6.91 2.57
N ASP A 110 -3.58 -6.07 3.14
CA ASP A 110 -5.00 -6.34 3.28
C ASP A 110 -5.80 -5.45 2.34
N TYR A 111 -6.72 -6.08 1.61
CA TYR A 111 -7.58 -5.45 0.62
C TYR A 111 -9.01 -5.40 1.13
N ALA A 112 -9.61 -4.20 1.11
CA ALA A 112 -11.03 -4.00 1.39
C ALA A 112 -11.73 -3.46 0.13
N TYR A 113 -12.94 -3.96 -0.14
CA TYR A 113 -13.76 -3.61 -1.31
C TYR A 113 -15.03 -2.92 -0.83
#